data_AF-A0A7L8U773-F1
#
_entry.id   AF-A0A7L8U773-F1
#
_cell.length_a   1.000
_cell.length_b   1.000
_cell.length_c   1.000
_cell.angle_alpha   90.00
_cell.angle_beta   90.00
_cell.angle_gamma   90.00
#
_symmetry.space_group_name_H-M   'P 1'
#
loop_
_entity.id
_entity.type
_entity.pdbx_description
1 polymer ?
#
loop_
_entity_poly.entity_id
_entity_poly.type
_entity_poly.pdbx_seq_one_letter_code
_entity_poly.pdbx_strand_id
1 'polypeptide(L)'
;MRKLLYISLATAAIFLGSCSDEDFADAYRNPATVTQTTVPKQYAGFMKINFEDVIPAYWNYFTVLRSTSLSYTQGHGFTNTTGRYVPGAAVNDRWTRYYKFITQYRELEKVMGSLSPADQAANRIFTVTSTIYLYDHTAKMIDNFGDIPFSEAGKISMTGGDYTAALAKYDNQTELYVKMLDDLKAFSTELNTITLSAGVETVFKNQDLINKGNLVMWKNYCNSLRLKLLNRVSAVPAFTARANSEIAEIIAEAKIVDENAENIAFRIYTQDTDLDTSGFFDALESFNNNLAPKPMIDHMNANSDPREAWLFEKGATATVYTGLDPALGSAAQDNLVSTGKIAIYNRSVISRNDWLPGTLVNSAEVNLLLAEYYSRSGNAATAKTYFEKAIRQSVEYYVRLGDKADDTTWKPTSEPTTVEIEAYIAKINFAGATTAAAQLELIAFQKYIHYNIMQVDESWAEQRRLKLPALTFIEDETSPTRKTPPTRWTYPANESIYNTTNYNTVKDKDNLGTKIFWDVK
;
A
#
# COMPACT_ATOMS: atom_id res chain seq x y z
N MET A 1 64.85 -20.41 31.97
CA MET A 1 64.51 -21.77 32.48
C MET A 1 63.28 -21.67 33.37
N ARG A 2 62.46 -22.74 33.43
CA ARG A 2 61.04 -22.79 33.89
C ARG A 2 60.09 -22.18 32.82
N LYS A 3 59.17 -22.93 32.16
CA LYS A 3 58.03 -23.80 32.59
C LYS A 3 56.78 -22.95 32.89
N LEU A 4 55.53 -23.19 32.44
CA LEU A 4 54.80 -24.17 31.58
C LEU A 4 53.60 -23.39 30.93
N LEU A 5 52.62 -23.88 30.14
CA LEU A 5 52.18 -25.22 29.68
C LEU A 5 51.48 -25.14 28.27
N TYR A 6 51.45 -26.29 27.58
CA TYR A 6 50.65 -26.79 26.44
C TYR A 6 49.11 -26.55 26.53
N ILE A 7 48.21 -26.79 25.54
CA ILE A 7 48.12 -27.77 24.42
C ILE A 7 47.41 -27.18 23.17
N SER A 8 47.96 -27.56 22.01
CA SER A 8 47.40 -27.89 20.67
C SER A 8 45.88 -27.84 20.43
N LEU A 9 45.34 -27.25 19.35
CA LEU A 9 45.44 -27.53 17.90
C LEU A 9 44.51 -28.66 17.37
N ALA A 10 43.64 -28.26 16.43
CA ALA A 10 42.97 -29.05 15.38
C ALA A 10 41.95 -30.15 15.73
N THR A 11 40.67 -29.86 15.43
CA THR A 11 39.89 -30.70 14.47
C THR A 11 38.96 -29.82 13.65
N ALA A 12 38.94 -29.99 12.33
CA ALA A 12 37.90 -29.45 11.46
C ALA A 12 37.18 -30.62 10.78
N ALA A 13 35.94 -30.91 11.19
CA ALA A 13 34.96 -31.69 10.43
C ALA A 13 33.57 -31.63 11.10
N ILE A 14 32.63 -31.02 10.40
CA ILE A 14 31.22 -31.41 10.24
C ILE A 14 30.56 -32.12 11.45
N PHE A 15 29.68 -31.40 12.14
CA PHE A 15 28.41 -31.98 12.58
C PHE A 15 27.26 -31.05 12.19
N LEU A 16 26.27 -31.64 11.52
CA LEU A 16 24.95 -31.05 11.31
C LEU A 16 24.24 -31.05 12.67
N GLY A 17 24.17 -29.89 13.32
CA GLY A 17 23.23 -29.66 14.42
C GLY A 17 21.94 -29.10 13.84
N SER A 18 20.79 -29.71 14.14
CA SER A 18 19.51 -29.04 13.96
C SER A 18 19.49 -27.75 14.76
N CYS A 19 18.76 -26.73 14.29
CA CYS A 19 18.25 -25.71 15.22
C CYS A 19 17.55 -26.45 16.36
N SER A 20 18.06 -26.32 17.58
CA SER A 20 17.44 -26.94 18.75
C SER A 20 16.15 -26.21 19.07
N ASP A 21 15.20 -26.90 19.71
CA ASP A 21 13.97 -26.27 20.20
C ASP A 21 14.25 -25.11 21.19
N GLU A 22 15.49 -25.00 21.69
CA GLU A 22 15.98 -23.92 22.54
C GLU A 22 16.08 -22.56 21.81
N ASP A 23 16.40 -22.53 20.51
CA ASP A 23 16.34 -21.29 19.70
C ASP A 23 14.90 -20.77 19.57
N PHE A 24 13.90 -21.68 19.62
CA PHE A 24 12.49 -21.32 19.70
C PHE A 24 12.04 -20.95 21.12
N ALA A 25 12.66 -21.52 22.16
CA ALA A 25 12.34 -21.22 23.55
C ALA A 25 12.73 -19.79 23.94
N ASP A 26 13.93 -19.33 23.55
CA ASP A 26 14.39 -17.96 23.83
C ASP A 26 13.69 -16.89 22.95
N ALA A 27 13.12 -17.29 21.80
CA ALA A 27 12.24 -16.43 21.02
C ALA A 27 10.90 -16.12 21.76
N TYR A 28 10.47 -16.98 22.68
CA TYR A 28 9.29 -16.78 23.51
C TYR A 28 9.65 -16.34 24.94
N ARG A 29 9.92 -15.04 25.10
CA ARG A 29 10.03 -14.37 26.42
C ARG A 29 8.90 -14.84 27.36
N ASN A 30 9.29 -15.40 28.50
CA ASN A 30 8.40 -16.01 29.49
C ASN A 30 7.15 -15.14 29.80
N PRO A 31 5.93 -15.56 29.35
CA PRO A 31 4.71 -14.78 29.49
C PRO A 31 4.32 -14.45 30.94
N ALA A 32 4.79 -15.23 31.93
CA ALA A 32 4.50 -15.01 33.35
C ALA A 32 5.09 -13.71 33.93
N THR A 33 5.97 -13.04 33.17
CA THR A 33 6.54 -11.72 33.54
C THR A 33 5.77 -10.53 32.96
N VAL A 34 4.80 -10.75 32.07
CA VAL A 34 3.97 -9.68 31.52
C VAL A 34 2.84 -9.35 32.50
N THR A 35 2.90 -8.18 33.12
CA THR A 35 1.76 -7.59 33.83
C THR A 35 0.61 -7.38 32.84
N GLN A 36 -0.49 -8.12 33.05
CA GLN A 36 -1.64 -8.31 32.14
C GLN A 36 -1.70 -7.37 30.92
N THR A 37 -1.65 -7.99 29.73
CA THR A 37 -2.00 -7.33 28.48
C THR A 37 -3.50 -7.00 28.44
N THR A 38 -3.88 -5.95 27.72
CA THR A 38 -5.25 -5.45 27.62
C THR A 38 -5.60 -5.14 26.17
N VAL A 39 -6.89 -5.14 25.82
CA VAL A 39 -7.34 -4.83 24.44
C VAL A 39 -6.73 -3.52 23.91
N PRO A 40 -6.71 -2.39 24.65
CA PRO A 40 -6.09 -1.16 24.14
C PRO A 40 -4.56 -1.26 23.93
N LYS A 41 -3.85 -2.05 24.74
CA LYS A 41 -2.40 -2.30 24.54
C LYS A 41 -2.16 -3.14 23.27
N GLN A 42 -2.94 -4.21 23.08
CA GLN A 42 -2.84 -5.06 21.88
C GLN A 42 -3.21 -4.28 20.61
N TYR A 43 -4.16 -3.36 20.69
CA TYR A 43 -4.58 -2.50 19.59
C TYR A 43 -3.46 -1.55 19.15
N ALA A 44 -2.80 -0.87 20.08
CA ALA A 44 -1.65 -0.02 19.76
C ALA A 44 -0.47 -0.83 19.20
N GLY A 45 -0.20 -2.01 19.75
CA GLY A 45 0.79 -2.95 19.20
C GLY A 45 0.45 -3.40 17.76
N PHE A 46 -0.82 -3.69 17.50
CA PHE A 46 -1.33 -4.03 16.17
C PHE A 46 -1.21 -2.87 15.17
N MET A 47 -1.48 -1.64 15.58
CA MET A 47 -1.25 -0.48 14.72
C MET A 47 0.23 -0.26 14.41
N LYS A 48 1.08 -0.38 15.43
CA LYS A 48 2.52 -0.14 15.31
C LYS A 48 3.23 -1.21 14.47
N ILE A 49 2.90 -2.49 14.59
CA ILE A 49 3.68 -3.56 13.93
C ILE A 49 3.67 -3.51 12.38
N ASN A 50 2.73 -2.76 11.80
CA ASN A 50 2.54 -2.61 10.34
C ASN A 50 3.07 -1.27 9.80
N PHE A 51 3.76 -0.46 10.62
CA PHE A 51 4.13 0.91 10.23
C PHE A 51 4.99 0.99 8.96
N GLU A 52 5.96 0.06 8.77
CA GLU A 52 6.81 0.03 7.56
C GLU A 52 6.03 -0.19 6.26
N ASP A 53 4.87 -0.85 6.33
CA ASP A 53 3.99 -1.10 5.19
C ASP A 53 3.00 0.06 4.92
N VAL A 54 3.09 1.16 5.69
CA VAL A 54 2.22 2.34 5.61
C VAL A 54 3.01 3.64 5.52
N ILE A 55 3.89 3.92 6.48
CA ILE A 55 4.80 5.06 6.46
C ILE A 55 5.91 4.78 5.45
N PRO A 56 6.31 5.76 4.61
CA PRO A 56 7.44 5.58 3.69
C PRO A 56 8.72 5.25 4.47
N ALA A 57 9.24 4.03 4.32
CA ALA A 57 10.39 3.51 5.07
C ALA A 57 11.36 2.76 4.14
N TYR A 58 12.66 2.73 4.48
CA TYR A 58 13.70 2.18 3.59
C TYR A 58 13.37 0.79 3.06
N TRP A 59 13.08 -0.15 3.97
CA TRP A 59 13.00 -1.57 3.61
C TRP A 59 11.77 -1.84 2.74
N ASN A 60 10.60 -1.34 3.11
CA ASN A 60 9.41 -1.50 2.26
C ASN A 60 9.59 -0.80 0.89
N TYR A 61 10.19 0.39 0.83
CA TYR A 61 10.34 1.07 -0.45
C TYR A 61 11.41 0.45 -1.36
N PHE A 62 12.67 0.33 -0.89
CA PHE A 62 13.83 -0.02 -1.72
C PHE A 62 13.76 -1.43 -2.30
N THR A 63 13.41 -2.42 -1.47
CA THR A 63 13.49 -3.84 -1.84
C THR A 63 12.15 -4.42 -2.27
N VAL A 64 11.02 -3.86 -1.79
CA VAL A 64 9.66 -4.34 -2.11
C VAL A 64 9.07 -3.45 -3.20
N LEU A 65 8.62 -2.24 -2.88
CA LEU A 65 7.83 -1.41 -3.81
C LEU A 65 8.58 -1.05 -5.10
N ARG A 66 9.83 -0.58 -4.97
CA ARG A 66 10.69 -0.15 -6.09
C ARG A 66 11.02 -1.30 -7.05
N SER A 67 11.39 -2.47 -6.51
CA SER A 67 11.73 -3.65 -7.32
C SER A 67 10.52 -4.32 -7.96
N THR A 68 9.30 -4.02 -7.49
CA THR A 68 8.06 -4.65 -7.93
C THR A 68 7.06 -3.65 -8.51
N SER A 69 5.95 -3.42 -7.81
CA SER A 69 4.78 -2.64 -8.21
C SER A 69 5.12 -1.29 -8.84
N LEU A 70 6.17 -0.60 -8.38
CA LEU A 70 6.60 0.69 -8.92
C LEU A 70 7.32 0.57 -10.27
N SER A 71 8.14 -0.47 -10.46
CA SER A 71 8.71 -0.80 -11.77
C SER A 71 7.60 -1.27 -12.73
N TYR A 72 6.66 -2.08 -12.23
CA TYR A 72 5.60 -2.70 -13.02
C TYR A 72 4.52 -1.71 -13.48
N THR A 73 4.45 -0.53 -12.85
CA THR A 73 3.61 0.61 -13.25
C THR A 73 4.38 1.71 -13.95
N GLN A 74 5.71 1.60 -14.06
CA GLN A 74 6.57 2.73 -14.41
C GLN A 74 6.28 3.96 -13.53
N GLY A 75 5.95 3.76 -12.25
CA GLY A 75 5.81 4.86 -11.28
C GLY A 75 7.14 5.57 -10.96
N HIS A 76 8.27 5.00 -11.41
CA HIS A 76 9.56 5.66 -11.51
C HIS A 76 10.27 5.24 -12.80
N GLY A 77 11.27 6.01 -13.22
CA GLY A 77 12.22 5.60 -14.25
C GLY A 77 13.23 4.60 -13.68
N PHE A 78 13.54 3.54 -14.43
CA PHE A 78 14.56 2.56 -14.07
C PHE A 78 15.38 2.15 -15.30
N THR A 79 16.67 1.87 -15.11
CA THR A 79 17.51 1.26 -16.17
C THR A 79 17.06 -0.17 -16.43
N ASN A 80 17.04 -0.55 -17.70
CA ASN A 80 16.72 -1.88 -18.19
C ASN A 80 17.80 -2.93 -17.79
N THR A 81 17.49 -3.78 -16.81
CA THR A 81 18.36 -4.86 -16.30
C THR A 81 17.72 -6.24 -16.41
N THR A 82 18.53 -7.32 -16.38
CA THR A 82 18.02 -8.70 -16.38
C THR A 82 17.21 -9.01 -15.12
N GLY A 83 16.04 -9.63 -15.28
CA GLY A 83 15.17 -10.06 -14.18
C GLY A 83 14.23 -8.98 -13.66
N ARG A 84 14.08 -7.85 -14.35
CA ARG A 84 13.35 -6.64 -13.89
C ARG A 84 11.87 -6.86 -13.56
N TYR A 85 11.29 -7.97 -14.04
CA TYR A 85 9.88 -8.35 -13.82
C TYR A 85 9.70 -9.55 -12.88
N VAL A 86 10.75 -9.92 -12.14
CA VAL A 86 10.73 -10.99 -11.14
C VAL A 86 10.83 -10.35 -9.74
N PRO A 87 9.88 -10.60 -8.81
CA PRO A 87 9.82 -9.86 -7.56
C PRO A 87 10.91 -10.21 -6.54
N GLY A 88 11.56 -11.37 -6.67
CA GLY A 88 12.72 -11.74 -5.85
C GLY A 88 12.43 -11.71 -4.35
N ALA A 89 13.29 -11.03 -3.57
CA ALA A 89 13.17 -10.95 -2.11
C ALA A 89 11.83 -10.34 -1.65
N ALA A 90 11.28 -9.37 -2.40
CA ALA A 90 10.06 -8.63 -2.08
C ALA A 90 8.88 -9.52 -1.63
N VAL A 91 8.77 -10.70 -2.22
CA VAL A 91 7.81 -11.76 -1.86
C VAL A 91 7.91 -12.16 -0.40
N ASN A 92 9.12 -12.50 0.06
CA ASN A 92 9.37 -12.98 1.41
C ASN A 92 9.12 -11.88 2.45
N ASP A 93 9.55 -10.65 2.14
CA ASP A 93 9.52 -9.56 3.11
C ASP A 93 8.10 -9.03 3.32
N ARG A 94 7.33 -8.85 2.25
CA ARG A 94 5.89 -8.51 2.34
C ARG A 94 5.11 -9.61 3.06
N TRP A 95 5.33 -10.88 2.71
CA TRP A 95 4.65 -12.02 3.35
C TRP A 95 4.97 -12.06 4.85
N THR A 96 6.25 -11.96 5.21
CA THR A 96 6.70 -12.04 6.61
C THR A 96 6.16 -10.88 7.46
N ARG A 97 6.13 -9.64 6.96
CA ARG A 97 5.53 -8.51 7.68
C ARG A 97 4.02 -8.69 7.86
N TYR A 98 3.30 -9.09 6.81
CA TYR A 98 1.87 -9.33 6.90
C TYR A 98 1.49 -10.44 7.89
N TYR A 99 2.25 -11.54 7.97
CA TYR A 99 1.95 -12.59 8.96
C TYR A 99 2.34 -12.24 10.40
N LYS A 100 3.31 -11.33 10.60
CA LYS A 100 3.51 -10.69 11.92
C LYS A 100 2.30 -9.82 12.31
N PHE A 101 1.77 -9.02 11.37
CA PHE A 101 0.58 -8.19 11.57
C PHE A 101 -0.68 -9.04 11.88
N ILE A 102 -0.92 -10.11 11.13
CA ILE A 102 -1.98 -11.10 11.40
C ILE A 102 -1.79 -11.73 12.80
N THR A 103 -0.58 -12.13 13.18
CA THR A 103 -0.33 -12.74 14.50
C THR A 103 -0.66 -11.76 15.63
N GLN A 104 -0.24 -10.50 15.52
CA GLN A 104 -0.58 -9.46 16.50
C GLN A 104 -2.09 -9.15 16.53
N TYR A 105 -2.81 -9.30 15.41
CA TYR A 105 -4.28 -9.24 15.38
C TYR A 105 -4.92 -10.43 16.10
N ARG A 106 -4.38 -11.64 15.97
CA ARG A 106 -4.85 -12.82 16.73
C ARG A 106 -4.65 -12.63 18.24
N GLU A 107 -3.58 -11.97 18.69
CA GLU A 107 -3.45 -11.60 20.11
C GLU A 107 -4.51 -10.60 20.58
N LEU A 108 -4.92 -9.64 19.75
CA LEU A 108 -6.04 -8.74 20.05
C LEU A 108 -7.35 -9.52 20.20
N GLU A 109 -7.66 -10.42 19.26
CA GLU A 109 -8.85 -11.28 19.32
C GLU A 109 -8.84 -12.19 20.55
N LYS A 110 -7.70 -12.79 20.89
CA LYS A 110 -7.51 -13.66 22.06
C LYS A 110 -7.78 -12.91 23.36
N VAL A 111 -7.24 -11.70 23.51
CA VAL A 111 -7.45 -10.87 24.70
C VAL A 111 -8.90 -10.39 24.75
N MET A 112 -9.49 -9.97 23.63
CA MET A 112 -10.91 -9.58 23.56
C MET A 112 -11.84 -10.74 23.97
N GLY A 113 -11.63 -11.94 23.42
CA GLY A 113 -12.42 -13.13 23.73
C GLY A 113 -12.30 -13.62 25.18
N SER A 114 -11.28 -13.20 25.93
CA SER A 114 -11.12 -13.49 27.36
C SER A 114 -11.91 -12.56 28.28
N LEU A 115 -12.45 -11.45 27.76
CA LEU A 115 -13.22 -10.46 28.54
C LEU A 115 -14.67 -10.91 28.79
N SER A 116 -15.31 -10.33 29.80
CA SER A 116 -16.76 -10.51 30.02
C SER A 116 -17.56 -9.95 28.83
N PRO A 117 -18.80 -10.42 28.56
CA PRO A 117 -19.62 -9.88 27.47
C PRO A 117 -19.85 -8.36 27.55
N ALA A 118 -19.94 -7.80 28.78
CA ALA A 118 -20.07 -6.36 29.00
C ALA A 118 -18.78 -5.60 28.62
N ASP A 119 -17.61 -6.15 28.98
CA ASP A 119 -16.31 -5.58 28.65
C ASP A 119 -15.98 -5.73 27.15
N GLN A 120 -16.40 -6.82 26.51
CA GLN A 120 -16.33 -7.00 25.05
C GLN A 120 -17.13 -5.92 24.33
N ALA A 121 -18.38 -5.67 24.77
CA ALA A 121 -19.20 -4.59 24.23
C ALA A 121 -18.58 -3.21 24.47
N ALA A 122 -18.05 -2.95 25.67
CA ALA A 122 -17.38 -1.68 26.00
C ALA A 122 -16.12 -1.43 25.16
N ASN A 123 -15.35 -2.47 24.84
CA ASN A 123 -14.12 -2.38 24.05
C ASN A 123 -14.32 -2.63 22.54
N ARG A 124 -15.57 -2.82 22.09
CA ARG A 124 -15.91 -3.24 20.72
C ARG A 124 -15.28 -2.39 19.62
N ILE A 125 -15.14 -1.08 19.84
CA ILE A 125 -14.51 -0.15 18.91
C ILE A 125 -13.10 -0.61 18.47
N PHE A 126 -12.29 -1.14 19.40
CA PHE A 126 -10.94 -1.60 19.10
C PHE A 126 -10.93 -2.78 18.11
N THR A 127 -11.92 -3.67 18.16
CA THR A 127 -12.10 -4.74 17.15
C THR A 127 -12.54 -4.13 15.82
N VAL A 128 -13.58 -3.30 15.81
CA VAL A 128 -14.11 -2.71 14.56
C VAL A 128 -13.01 -1.97 13.77
N THR A 129 -12.25 -1.09 14.43
CA THR A 129 -11.25 -0.26 13.75
C THR A 129 -9.97 -1.03 13.41
N SER A 130 -9.59 -2.03 14.21
CA SER A 130 -8.50 -2.93 13.83
C SER A 130 -8.86 -3.81 12.64
N THR A 131 -10.09 -4.33 12.55
CA THR A 131 -10.52 -5.13 11.39
C THR A 131 -10.62 -4.27 10.12
N ILE A 132 -11.07 -3.02 10.19
CA ILE A 132 -11.06 -2.09 9.05
C ILE A 132 -9.62 -1.89 8.52
N TYR A 133 -8.67 -1.60 9.42
CA TYR A 133 -7.26 -1.43 9.06
C TYR A 133 -6.63 -2.74 8.55
N LEU A 134 -6.98 -3.88 9.15
CA LEU A 134 -6.56 -5.20 8.68
C LEU A 134 -7.01 -5.44 7.23
N TYR A 135 -8.25 -5.11 6.89
CA TYR A 135 -8.81 -5.34 5.56
C TYR A 135 -8.22 -4.46 4.47
N ASP A 136 -7.77 -3.25 4.78
CA ASP A 136 -7.02 -2.42 3.84
C ASP A 136 -5.68 -3.08 3.43
N HIS A 137 -4.99 -3.74 4.35
CA HIS A 137 -3.76 -4.49 4.05
C HIS A 137 -4.02 -5.90 3.52
N THR A 138 -5.10 -6.56 3.95
CA THR A 138 -5.55 -7.86 3.43
C THR A 138 -5.91 -7.76 1.95
N ALA A 139 -6.57 -6.68 1.54
CA ALA A 139 -6.83 -6.39 0.14
C ALA A 139 -5.54 -6.25 -0.68
N LYS A 140 -4.52 -5.53 -0.18
CA LYS A 140 -3.20 -5.44 -0.83
C LYS A 140 -2.51 -6.81 -0.95
N MET A 141 -2.69 -7.70 0.02
CA MET A 141 -2.17 -9.08 -0.05
C MET A 141 -2.91 -9.92 -1.10
N ILE A 142 -4.23 -9.82 -1.20
CA ILE A 142 -5.00 -10.46 -2.28
C ILE A 142 -4.59 -9.89 -3.64
N ASP A 143 -4.47 -8.57 -3.74
CA ASP A 143 -4.05 -7.88 -4.97
C ASP A 143 -2.64 -8.31 -5.40
N ASN A 144 -1.75 -8.72 -4.47
CA ASN A 144 -0.40 -9.17 -4.80
C ASN A 144 -0.32 -10.69 -5.03
N PHE A 145 -0.99 -11.53 -4.23
CA PHE A 145 -0.79 -12.98 -4.21
C PHE A 145 -2.00 -13.82 -4.62
N GLY A 146 -3.22 -13.27 -4.58
CA GLY A 146 -4.46 -14.01 -4.80
C GLY A 146 -4.93 -14.70 -3.53
N ASP A 147 -4.99 -16.04 -3.53
CA ASP A 147 -5.43 -16.81 -2.37
C ASP A 147 -4.36 -16.70 -1.26
N ILE A 148 -4.77 -16.51 0.00
CA ILE A 148 -3.82 -16.29 1.11
C ILE A 148 -4.32 -16.96 2.39
N PRO A 149 -3.43 -17.50 3.24
CA PRO A 149 -3.80 -17.85 4.61
C PRO A 149 -4.35 -16.62 5.36
N PHE A 150 -5.59 -16.71 5.85
CA PHE A 150 -6.19 -15.61 6.59
C PHE A 150 -6.93 -16.10 7.83
N SER A 151 -8.05 -16.81 7.66
CA SER A 151 -8.98 -17.22 8.72
C SER A 151 -8.34 -18.09 9.81
N GLU A 152 -7.32 -18.86 9.47
CA GLU A 152 -6.56 -19.74 10.38
C GLU A 152 -5.17 -19.20 10.73
N ALA A 153 -4.68 -18.19 10.02
CA ALA A 153 -3.31 -17.69 10.15
C ALA A 153 -3.07 -16.92 11.46
N GLY A 154 -1.83 -17.00 11.96
CA GLY A 154 -1.35 -16.31 13.16
C GLY A 154 -1.78 -16.93 14.51
N LYS A 155 -2.34 -18.15 14.51
CA LYS A 155 -2.98 -18.73 15.71
C LYS A 155 -2.07 -19.59 16.60
N ILE A 156 -0.75 -19.57 16.41
CA ILE A 156 0.21 -20.41 17.18
C ILE A 156 0.09 -20.25 18.71
N SER A 157 -0.24 -19.05 19.20
CA SER A 157 -0.44 -18.83 20.64
C SER A 157 -1.79 -19.38 21.18
N MET A 158 -2.73 -19.68 20.28
CA MET A 158 -4.05 -20.26 20.57
C MET A 158 -4.01 -21.79 20.52
N THR A 159 -3.04 -22.38 19.82
CA THR A 159 -2.79 -23.83 19.76
C THR A 159 -1.86 -24.33 20.88
N GLY A 160 -1.52 -23.46 21.84
CA GLY A 160 -0.58 -23.80 22.91
C GLY A 160 0.87 -23.96 22.44
N GLY A 161 1.22 -23.44 21.27
CA GLY A 161 2.53 -23.64 20.64
C GLY A 161 2.60 -24.85 19.70
N ASP A 162 1.53 -25.62 19.51
CA ASP A 162 1.49 -26.67 18.49
C ASP A 162 1.55 -26.04 17.09
N TYR A 163 2.70 -26.22 16.45
CA TYR A 163 3.00 -25.76 15.10
C TYR A 163 2.14 -26.45 14.04
N THR A 164 1.88 -27.75 14.19
CA THR A 164 1.11 -28.54 13.21
C THR A 164 -0.35 -28.09 13.21
N ALA A 165 -0.92 -27.85 14.41
CA ALA A 165 -2.26 -27.30 14.55
C ALA A 165 -2.39 -25.82 14.10
N ALA A 166 -1.28 -25.11 13.90
CA ALA A 166 -1.23 -23.72 13.46
C ALA A 166 -0.99 -23.55 11.95
N LEU A 167 -0.82 -24.64 11.19
CA LEU A 167 -0.66 -24.60 9.73
C LEU A 167 -1.95 -24.18 9.02
N ALA A 168 -2.01 -22.90 8.64
CA ALA A 168 -3.19 -22.29 8.07
C ALA A 168 -3.40 -22.63 6.59
N LYS A 169 -4.64 -23.00 6.24
CA LYS A 169 -5.07 -23.16 4.84
C LYS A 169 -5.09 -21.81 4.11
N TYR A 170 -4.99 -21.86 2.78
CA TYR A 170 -5.18 -20.71 1.91
C TYR A 170 -6.68 -20.44 1.77
N ASP A 171 -7.14 -19.25 2.14
CA ASP A 171 -8.50 -18.81 1.89
C ASP A 171 -8.65 -18.33 0.44
N ASN A 172 -9.79 -18.68 -0.17
CA ASN A 172 -10.11 -18.26 -1.52
C ASN A 172 -10.23 -16.73 -1.58
N GLN A 173 -9.47 -16.10 -2.48
CA GLN A 173 -9.43 -14.65 -2.64
C GLN A 173 -10.80 -14.00 -2.87
N THR A 174 -11.71 -14.69 -3.57
CA THR A 174 -13.04 -14.19 -3.93
C THR A 174 -13.97 -14.26 -2.73
N GLU A 175 -13.98 -15.38 -2.00
CA GLU A 175 -14.77 -15.56 -0.78
C GLU A 175 -14.29 -14.63 0.33
N LEU A 176 -12.97 -14.44 0.46
CA LEU A 176 -12.40 -13.48 1.40
C LEU A 176 -12.78 -12.04 1.02
N TYR A 177 -12.82 -11.68 -0.26
CA TYR A 177 -13.31 -10.37 -0.71
C TYR A 177 -14.80 -10.14 -0.37
N VAL A 178 -15.65 -11.15 -0.57
CA VAL A 178 -17.07 -11.11 -0.15
C VAL A 178 -17.16 -10.87 1.35
N LYS A 179 -16.40 -11.63 2.15
CA LYS A 179 -16.37 -11.48 3.61
C LYS A 179 -15.93 -10.08 4.05
N MET A 180 -14.87 -9.54 3.45
CA MET A 180 -14.41 -8.18 3.75
C MET A 180 -15.48 -7.13 3.46
N LEU A 181 -16.17 -7.23 2.32
CA LEU A 181 -17.25 -6.31 1.95
C LEU A 181 -18.47 -6.41 2.89
N ASP A 182 -18.85 -7.63 3.28
CA ASP A 182 -19.95 -7.89 4.23
C ASP A 182 -19.64 -7.31 5.62
N ASP A 183 -18.48 -7.65 6.17
CA ASP A 183 -18.02 -7.16 7.46
C ASP A 183 -17.88 -5.63 7.48
N LEU A 184 -17.29 -5.02 6.45
CA LEU A 184 -17.18 -3.56 6.35
C LEU A 184 -18.56 -2.88 6.24
N LYS A 185 -19.53 -3.49 5.54
CA LYS A 185 -20.91 -2.96 5.49
C LYS A 185 -21.58 -3.02 6.88
N ALA A 186 -21.36 -4.11 7.62
CA ALA A 186 -21.80 -4.22 9.01
C ALA A 186 -21.11 -3.17 9.90
N PHE A 187 -19.79 -2.98 9.79
CA PHE A 187 -19.03 -1.99 10.56
C PHE A 187 -19.44 -0.55 10.26
N SER A 188 -19.71 -0.18 9.00
CA SER A 188 -20.26 1.15 8.68
C SER A 188 -21.59 1.39 9.41
N THR A 189 -22.46 0.37 9.43
CA THR A 189 -23.74 0.43 10.15
C THR A 189 -23.54 0.50 11.67
N GLU A 190 -22.58 -0.25 12.22
CA GLU A 190 -22.24 -0.26 13.64
C GLU A 190 -21.67 1.11 14.08
N LEU A 191 -20.73 1.67 13.32
CA LEU A 191 -20.11 2.99 13.56
C LEU A 191 -21.13 4.14 13.55
N ASN A 192 -22.32 3.96 12.97
CA ASN A 192 -23.42 4.93 13.04
C ASN A 192 -24.12 5.00 14.39
N THR A 193 -23.93 3.98 15.23
CA THR A 193 -24.68 3.77 16.47
C THR A 193 -23.77 3.57 17.68
N ILE A 194 -22.48 3.33 17.46
CA ILE A 194 -21.52 3.10 18.54
C ILE A 194 -21.33 4.35 19.40
N THR A 195 -21.48 4.19 20.71
CA THR A 195 -21.24 5.23 21.72
C THR A 195 -20.20 4.73 22.71
N LEU A 196 -19.14 5.50 22.94
CA LEU A 196 -18.09 5.14 23.90
C LEU A 196 -18.41 5.75 25.27
N SER A 197 -18.04 5.05 26.34
CA SER A 197 -17.96 5.68 27.67
C SER A 197 -16.75 6.62 27.72
N ALA A 198 -16.80 7.68 28.52
CA ALA A 198 -15.71 8.67 28.58
C ALA A 198 -14.33 8.06 28.90
N GLY A 199 -14.29 6.97 29.66
CA GLY A 199 -13.06 6.21 29.92
C GLY A 199 -12.55 5.47 28.68
N VAL A 200 -13.42 4.77 27.96
CA VAL A 200 -13.06 4.09 26.70
C VAL A 200 -12.66 5.11 25.63
N GLU A 201 -13.40 6.21 25.48
CA GLU A 201 -13.10 7.29 24.53
C GLU A 201 -11.70 7.87 24.77
N THR A 202 -11.36 8.19 26.03
CA THR A 202 -10.05 8.72 26.41
C THR A 202 -8.92 7.74 26.06
N VAL A 203 -9.12 6.45 26.37
CA VAL A 203 -8.11 5.42 26.06
C VAL A 203 -8.01 5.19 24.55
N PHE A 204 -9.13 5.12 23.83
CA PHE A 204 -9.17 4.93 22.38
C PHE A 204 -8.47 6.08 21.64
N LYS A 205 -8.74 7.33 22.03
CA LYS A 205 -8.07 8.53 21.51
C LYS A 205 -6.54 8.48 21.65
N ASN A 206 -6.04 7.93 22.74
CA ASN A 206 -4.60 7.84 23.01
C ASN A 206 -3.92 6.66 22.29
N GLN A 207 -4.63 5.55 22.08
CA GLN A 207 -4.09 4.34 21.42
C GLN A 207 -4.32 4.32 19.90
N ASP A 208 -5.23 5.13 19.37
CA ASP A 208 -5.48 5.28 17.93
C ASP A 208 -4.39 6.15 17.28
N LEU A 209 -3.52 5.48 16.52
CA LEU A 209 -2.41 6.12 15.84
C LEU A 209 -2.83 6.79 14.51
N ILE A 210 -4.00 6.43 13.95
CA ILE A 210 -4.48 6.88 12.63
C ILE A 210 -5.42 8.08 12.75
N ASN A 211 -6.54 7.93 13.48
CA ASN A 211 -7.62 8.92 13.53
C ASN A 211 -7.79 9.60 14.90
N LYS A 212 -6.90 9.33 15.87
CA LYS A 212 -6.90 9.93 17.21
C LYS A 212 -8.27 9.85 17.93
N GLY A 213 -8.95 8.71 17.77
CA GLY A 213 -10.24 8.42 18.37
C GLY A 213 -11.46 8.97 17.62
N ASN A 214 -11.26 9.65 16.48
CA ASN A 214 -12.34 10.28 15.74
C ASN A 214 -13.22 9.25 15.00
N LEU A 215 -14.39 8.96 15.56
CA LEU A 215 -15.37 8.01 15.00
C LEU A 215 -15.88 8.40 13.61
N VAL A 216 -15.97 9.71 13.29
CA VAL A 216 -16.38 10.17 11.96
C VAL A 216 -15.31 9.83 10.93
N MET A 217 -14.04 10.04 11.25
CA MET A 217 -12.93 9.64 10.37
C MET A 217 -12.83 8.11 10.21
N TRP A 218 -13.12 7.33 11.25
CA TRP A 218 -13.21 5.88 11.13
C TRP A 218 -14.37 5.42 10.24
N LYS A 219 -15.53 6.08 10.32
CA LYS A 219 -16.65 5.82 9.39
C LYS A 219 -16.27 6.17 7.95
N ASN A 220 -15.73 7.37 7.74
CA ASN A 220 -15.27 7.83 6.41
C ASN A 220 -14.23 6.87 5.84
N TYR A 221 -13.28 6.39 6.65
CA TYR A 221 -12.31 5.37 6.25
C TYR A 221 -12.98 4.06 5.85
N CYS A 222 -13.88 3.52 6.69
CA CYS A 222 -14.60 2.27 6.43
C CYS A 222 -15.34 2.31 5.08
N ASN A 223 -16.12 3.37 4.83
CA ASN A 223 -16.89 3.51 3.60
C ASN A 223 -16.04 3.85 2.37
N SER A 224 -14.97 4.64 2.51
CA SER A 224 -14.02 4.85 1.41
C SER A 224 -13.25 3.58 1.05
N LEU A 225 -12.88 2.74 2.03
CA LEU A 225 -12.31 1.42 1.78
C LEU A 225 -13.33 0.52 1.05
N ARG A 226 -14.59 0.46 1.49
CA ARG A 226 -15.65 -0.25 0.75
C ARG A 226 -15.77 0.25 -0.70
N LEU A 227 -15.80 1.57 -0.91
CA LEU A 227 -15.85 2.17 -2.24
C LEU A 227 -14.66 1.76 -3.13
N LYS A 228 -13.45 1.73 -2.57
CA LYS A 228 -12.21 1.26 -3.22
C LYS A 228 -12.33 -0.21 -3.62
N LEU A 229 -12.68 -1.10 -2.69
CA LEU A 229 -12.85 -2.54 -2.92
C LEU A 229 -13.97 -2.83 -3.94
N LEU A 230 -15.13 -2.16 -3.84
CA LEU A 230 -16.24 -2.31 -4.79
C LEU A 230 -15.88 -1.80 -6.19
N ASN A 231 -15.05 -0.76 -6.31
CA ASN A 231 -14.48 -0.34 -7.59
C ASN A 231 -13.53 -1.40 -8.16
N ARG A 232 -12.66 -1.98 -7.33
CA ARG A 232 -11.71 -3.04 -7.74
C ARG A 232 -12.42 -4.21 -8.42
N VAL A 233 -13.55 -4.66 -7.85
CA VAL A 233 -14.32 -5.80 -8.37
C VAL A 233 -15.44 -5.42 -9.35
N SER A 234 -15.65 -4.13 -9.64
CA SER A 234 -16.82 -3.66 -10.42
C SER A 234 -16.99 -4.29 -11.82
N ALA A 235 -15.87 -4.67 -12.46
CA ALA A 235 -15.87 -5.34 -13.76
C ALA A 235 -16.09 -6.86 -13.68
N VAL A 236 -16.00 -7.48 -12.50
CA VAL A 236 -16.19 -8.92 -12.31
C VAL A 236 -17.68 -9.25 -12.35
N PRO A 237 -18.16 -10.12 -13.27
CA PRO A 237 -19.60 -10.34 -13.45
C PRO A 237 -20.36 -10.73 -12.17
N ALA A 238 -19.72 -11.50 -11.28
CA ALA A 238 -20.30 -11.90 -9.99
C ALA A 238 -20.45 -10.75 -8.98
N PHE A 239 -19.73 -9.64 -9.16
CA PHE A 239 -19.75 -8.48 -8.25
C PHE A 239 -20.39 -7.24 -8.88
N THR A 240 -20.52 -7.13 -10.21
CA THR A 240 -21.01 -5.90 -10.87
C THR A 240 -22.33 -5.37 -10.28
N ALA A 241 -23.30 -6.24 -10.01
CA ALA A 241 -24.56 -5.84 -9.39
C ALA A 241 -24.36 -5.28 -7.97
N ARG A 242 -23.60 -5.99 -7.13
CA ARG A 242 -23.24 -5.60 -5.76
C ARG A 242 -22.45 -4.29 -5.71
N ALA A 243 -21.47 -4.14 -6.59
CA ALA A 243 -20.67 -2.93 -6.73
C ALA A 243 -21.55 -1.72 -7.07
N ASN A 244 -22.48 -1.86 -8.02
CA ASN A 244 -23.37 -0.76 -8.39
C ASN A 244 -24.35 -0.38 -7.28
N SER A 245 -24.93 -1.34 -6.55
CA SER A 245 -25.86 -1.07 -5.46
C SER A 245 -25.17 -0.51 -4.22
N GLU A 246 -24.09 -1.12 -3.75
CA GLU A 246 -23.43 -0.68 -2.52
C GLU A 246 -22.64 0.63 -2.69
N ILE A 247 -22.11 0.94 -3.88
CA ILE A 247 -21.54 2.27 -4.13
C ILE A 247 -22.64 3.34 -4.08
N ALA A 248 -23.84 3.07 -4.61
CA ALA A 248 -24.97 3.99 -4.51
C ALA A 248 -25.40 4.22 -3.05
N GLU A 249 -25.44 3.16 -2.23
CA GLU A 249 -25.69 3.27 -0.78
C GLU A 249 -24.63 4.16 -0.08
N ILE A 250 -23.33 3.93 -0.35
CA ILE A 250 -22.22 4.70 0.25
C ILE A 250 -22.30 6.19 -0.14
N ILE A 251 -22.60 6.48 -1.41
CA ILE A 251 -22.80 7.84 -1.92
C ILE A 251 -23.98 8.51 -1.21
N ALA A 252 -25.12 7.82 -1.09
CA ALA A 252 -26.31 8.35 -0.43
C ALA A 252 -26.09 8.59 1.08
N GLU A 253 -25.23 7.80 1.72
CA GLU A 253 -24.84 7.99 3.12
C GLU A 253 -23.94 9.23 3.32
N ALA A 254 -23.19 9.65 2.29
CA ALA A 254 -22.31 10.83 2.29
C ALA A 254 -21.33 10.87 3.49
N LYS A 255 -20.73 9.72 3.79
CA LYS A 255 -19.76 9.53 4.88
C LYS A 255 -18.55 8.77 4.39
N ILE A 256 -17.75 9.48 3.63
CA ILE A 256 -16.53 9.07 2.93
C ILE A 256 -15.49 10.16 3.14
N VAL A 257 -14.23 9.87 2.83
CA VAL A 257 -13.18 10.90 2.73
C VAL A 257 -13.45 11.73 1.47
N ASP A 258 -14.18 12.84 1.61
CA ASP A 258 -14.59 13.69 0.48
C ASP A 258 -13.69 14.92 0.34
N GLU A 259 -13.03 15.39 1.41
CA GLU A 259 -12.10 16.53 1.40
C GLU A 259 -10.71 16.23 1.98
N ASN A 260 -9.69 16.99 1.59
CA ASN A 260 -8.30 16.75 2.00
C ASN A 260 -8.07 16.83 3.53
N ALA A 261 -8.88 17.60 4.24
CA ALA A 261 -8.87 17.65 5.71
C ALA A 261 -9.29 16.32 6.36
N GLU A 262 -10.00 15.46 5.63
CA GLU A 262 -10.50 14.15 6.09
C GLU A 262 -9.55 12.99 5.74
N ASN A 263 -8.43 13.26 5.04
CA ASN A 263 -7.49 12.24 4.59
C ASN A 263 -7.03 11.33 5.74
N ILE A 264 -7.08 10.01 5.49
CA ILE A 264 -6.76 8.96 6.45
C ILE A 264 -5.32 8.54 6.22
N ALA A 265 -4.47 8.81 7.20
CA ALA A 265 -3.05 8.52 7.11
C ALA A 265 -2.46 8.34 8.50
N PHE A 266 -1.46 7.48 8.57
CA PHE A 266 -0.56 7.38 9.71
C PHE A 266 0.37 8.60 9.69
N ARG A 267 0.13 9.55 10.59
CA ARG A 267 0.82 10.84 10.61
C ARG A 267 1.99 10.82 11.58
N ILE A 268 3.13 11.36 11.14
CA ILE A 268 4.29 11.59 11.98
C ILE A 268 4.04 12.88 12.77
N TYR A 269 4.00 12.77 14.10
CA TYR A 269 3.77 13.91 15.00
C TYR A 269 5.05 14.37 15.71
N THR A 270 6.07 13.52 15.73
CA THR A 270 7.34 13.72 16.43
C THR A 270 8.39 12.76 15.87
N GLN A 271 9.66 13.16 15.91
CA GLN A 271 10.81 12.41 15.41
C GLN A 271 11.58 11.66 16.52
N ASP A 272 11.06 11.64 17.75
CA ASP A 272 11.64 10.91 18.90
C ASP A 272 11.09 9.48 19.07
N THR A 273 10.36 8.98 18.08
CA THR A 273 9.79 7.62 18.06
C THR A 273 10.18 6.88 16.79
N ASP A 274 10.15 5.56 16.85
CA ASP A 274 10.29 4.61 15.74
C ASP A 274 9.04 4.55 14.83
N LEU A 275 8.29 5.65 14.72
CA LEU A 275 7.17 5.88 13.81
C LEU A 275 7.54 7.05 12.89
N ASP A 276 8.63 6.86 12.13
CA ASP A 276 9.29 7.86 11.31
C ASP A 276 9.42 7.39 9.84
N THR A 277 9.98 8.22 8.97
CA THR A 277 10.33 7.90 7.59
C THR A 277 11.72 7.23 7.45
N SER A 278 12.20 6.50 8.46
CA SER A 278 13.62 6.14 8.57
C SER A 278 14.19 5.49 7.30
N GLY A 279 15.25 6.13 6.79
CA GLY A 279 15.97 5.73 5.58
C GLY A 279 15.18 5.87 4.27
N PHE A 280 13.96 6.39 4.25
CA PHE A 280 13.21 6.59 2.99
C PHE A 280 13.97 7.48 1.99
N PHE A 281 14.66 8.50 2.50
CA PHE A 281 15.67 9.28 1.78
C PHE A 281 16.63 8.40 0.97
N ASP A 282 17.30 7.45 1.63
CA ASP A 282 18.32 6.59 1.02
C ASP A 282 17.67 5.60 0.03
N ALA A 283 16.47 5.09 0.34
CA ALA A 283 15.74 4.22 -0.56
C ALA A 283 15.35 4.88 -1.90
N LEU A 284 15.18 6.21 -1.93
CA LEU A 284 14.91 7.00 -3.13
C LEU A 284 16.17 7.56 -3.80
N GLU A 285 17.08 8.18 -3.05
CA GLU A 285 18.24 8.88 -3.62
C GLU A 285 19.42 7.95 -3.96
N SER A 286 19.56 6.81 -3.28
CA SER A 286 20.54 5.79 -3.69
C SER A 286 20.07 4.99 -4.91
N PHE A 287 21.04 4.54 -5.72
CA PHE A 287 20.84 3.72 -6.93
C PHE A 287 19.91 4.33 -8.00
N ASN A 288 19.69 5.65 -7.98
CA ASN A 288 18.81 6.40 -8.89
C ASN A 288 17.35 5.93 -8.85
N ASN A 289 16.82 5.62 -7.67
CA ASN A 289 15.43 5.14 -7.52
C ASN A 289 14.37 6.25 -7.60
N ASN A 290 14.81 7.51 -7.56
CA ASN A 290 13.97 8.70 -7.64
C ASN A 290 13.80 9.23 -9.08
N LEU A 291 14.28 8.55 -10.12
CA LEU A 291 14.14 9.03 -11.50
C LEU A 291 12.67 9.16 -11.91
N ALA A 292 12.34 10.22 -12.62
CA ALA A 292 10.99 10.47 -13.12
C ALA A 292 10.66 9.55 -14.31
N PRO A 293 9.46 8.98 -14.39
CA PRO A 293 9.07 8.11 -15.50
C PRO A 293 8.58 8.90 -16.72
N LYS A 294 9.02 8.49 -17.92
CA LYS A 294 8.63 9.16 -19.18
C LYS A 294 7.12 9.35 -19.37
N PRO A 295 6.24 8.34 -19.20
CA PRO A 295 4.81 8.53 -19.46
C PRO A 295 4.19 9.64 -18.61
N MET A 296 4.60 9.77 -17.35
CA MET A 296 4.09 10.81 -16.44
C MET A 296 4.59 12.19 -16.87
N ILE A 297 5.90 12.33 -17.08
CA ILE A 297 6.52 13.60 -17.47
C ILE A 297 6.05 14.08 -18.85
N ASP A 298 5.88 13.18 -19.83
CA ASP A 298 5.35 13.55 -21.15
C ASP A 298 3.92 14.11 -21.02
N HIS A 299 3.06 13.47 -20.24
CA HIS A 299 1.69 13.95 -20.00
C HIS A 299 1.66 15.26 -19.21
N MET A 300 2.54 15.44 -18.22
CA MET A 300 2.62 16.65 -17.40
C MET A 300 3.10 17.85 -18.22
N ASN A 301 4.17 17.69 -19.00
CA ASN A 301 4.62 18.70 -19.98
C ASN A 301 3.52 19.03 -21.00
N ALA A 302 2.91 18.01 -21.62
CA ALA A 302 1.90 18.19 -22.66
C ALA A 302 0.69 18.98 -22.15
N ASN A 303 0.27 18.75 -20.90
CA ASN A 303 -0.89 19.37 -20.29
C ASN A 303 -0.58 20.59 -19.40
N SER A 304 0.70 20.91 -19.15
CA SER A 304 1.11 21.98 -18.22
C SER A 304 0.59 21.73 -16.81
N ASP A 305 0.89 20.55 -16.26
CA ASP A 305 0.37 20.07 -14.99
C ASP A 305 0.94 20.85 -13.79
N PRO A 306 0.11 21.52 -12.97
CA PRO A 306 0.57 22.33 -11.84
C PRO A 306 1.29 21.52 -10.74
N ARG A 307 1.19 20.19 -10.74
CA ARG A 307 1.95 19.33 -9.82
C ARG A 307 3.39 19.10 -10.26
N GLU A 308 3.80 19.45 -11.49
CA GLU A 308 5.09 19.03 -12.05
C GLU A 308 6.29 19.47 -11.20
N ALA A 309 6.34 20.73 -10.78
CA ALA A 309 7.43 21.23 -9.93
C ALA A 309 7.38 20.72 -8.47
N TRP A 310 6.19 20.32 -8.00
CA TRP A 310 5.98 19.79 -6.64
C TRP A 310 6.29 18.30 -6.55
N LEU A 311 6.03 17.55 -7.63
CA LEU A 311 6.39 16.14 -7.76
C LEU A 311 7.83 15.95 -8.22
N PHE A 312 8.38 16.85 -9.05
CA PHE A 312 9.66 16.65 -9.71
C PHE A 312 10.59 17.86 -9.69
N GLU A 313 11.89 17.59 -9.60
CA GLU A 313 12.97 18.47 -10.01
C GLU A 313 13.42 18.15 -11.45
N LYS A 314 13.88 19.16 -12.17
CA LYS A 314 14.56 18.94 -13.46
C LYS A 314 15.89 18.22 -13.23
N GLY A 315 16.35 17.44 -14.20
CA GLY A 315 17.69 16.86 -14.14
C GLY A 315 18.75 17.95 -13.97
N ALA A 316 19.81 17.67 -13.21
CA ALA A 316 20.81 18.65 -12.81
C ALA A 316 21.49 19.42 -13.98
N THR A 317 21.45 18.88 -15.20
CA THR A 317 21.97 19.55 -16.42
C THR A 317 20.88 19.80 -17.49
N ALA A 318 19.61 19.72 -17.11
CA ALA A 318 18.44 19.87 -18.00
C ALA A 318 17.69 21.19 -17.78
N THR A 319 17.19 21.78 -18.86
CA THR A 319 16.37 23.00 -18.83
C THR A 319 14.86 22.71 -18.79
N VAL A 320 14.47 21.47 -19.11
CA VAL A 320 13.09 20.96 -19.17
C VAL A 320 12.97 19.66 -18.38
N TYR A 321 11.75 19.31 -17.96
CA TYR A 321 11.48 18.02 -17.34
C TYR A 321 11.56 16.90 -18.37
N THR A 322 12.40 15.89 -18.11
CA THR A 322 12.61 14.74 -19.00
C THR A 322 12.51 13.46 -18.18
N GLY A 323 11.50 12.62 -18.42
CA GLY A 323 11.43 11.32 -17.76
C GLY A 323 12.30 10.27 -18.47
N LEU A 324 12.73 9.23 -17.75
CA LEU A 324 13.51 8.15 -18.36
C LEU A 324 12.61 7.31 -19.26
N ASP A 325 13.04 7.14 -20.51
CA ASP A 325 12.34 6.34 -21.50
C ASP A 325 12.60 4.84 -21.27
N PRO A 326 11.56 4.02 -20.98
CA PRO A 326 11.72 2.57 -20.83
C PRO A 326 12.05 1.85 -22.15
N ALA A 327 11.81 2.49 -23.31
CA ALA A 327 12.05 1.94 -24.63
C ALA A 327 13.50 2.10 -25.12
N LEU A 328 14.36 2.77 -24.35
CA LEU A 328 15.80 2.86 -24.64
C LEU A 328 16.57 1.65 -24.13
N GLY A 329 17.61 1.25 -24.87
CA GLY A 329 18.60 0.29 -24.40
C GLY A 329 19.36 0.83 -23.17
N SER A 330 19.74 -0.06 -22.26
CA SER A 330 20.33 0.30 -20.95
C SER A 330 21.49 1.28 -21.03
N ALA A 331 22.44 1.08 -21.95
CA ALA A 331 23.57 2.00 -22.14
C ALA A 331 23.17 3.44 -22.49
N ALA A 332 22.04 3.64 -23.19
CA ALA A 332 21.51 4.98 -23.48
C ALA A 332 20.78 5.57 -22.27
N GLN A 333 20.06 4.73 -21.51
CA GLN A 333 19.44 5.13 -20.24
C GLN A 333 20.50 5.57 -19.22
N ASP A 334 21.53 4.76 -19.02
CA ASP A 334 22.65 5.04 -18.11
C ASP A 334 23.42 6.31 -18.52
N ASN A 335 23.53 6.61 -19.82
CA ASN A 335 24.10 7.87 -20.29
C ASN A 335 23.24 9.09 -19.90
N LEU A 336 21.91 9.01 -20.07
CA LEU A 336 20.99 10.09 -19.68
C LEU A 336 20.96 10.32 -18.16
N VAL A 337 21.03 9.24 -17.39
CA VAL A 337 21.07 9.28 -15.91
C VAL A 337 22.41 9.87 -15.43
N SER A 338 23.54 9.33 -15.88
CA SER A 338 24.89 9.79 -15.46
C SER A 338 25.23 11.21 -15.90
N THR A 339 24.64 11.70 -17.00
CA THR A 339 24.77 13.11 -17.43
C THR A 339 23.76 14.05 -16.78
N GLY A 340 22.92 13.57 -15.86
CA GLY A 340 21.95 14.38 -15.11
C GLY A 340 20.87 15.01 -15.98
N LYS A 341 20.42 14.31 -17.04
CA LYS A 341 19.35 14.79 -17.94
C LYS A 341 17.95 14.44 -17.47
N ILE A 342 17.83 13.33 -16.75
CA ILE A 342 16.54 12.83 -16.27
C ILE A 342 16.09 13.63 -15.04
N ALA A 343 14.82 14.03 -15.03
CA ALA A 343 14.14 14.61 -13.87
C ALA A 343 14.08 13.61 -12.72
N ILE A 344 14.03 14.09 -11.48
CA ILE A 344 13.91 13.24 -10.27
C ILE A 344 12.72 13.68 -9.45
N TYR A 345 12.16 12.78 -8.63
CA TYR A 345 11.17 13.13 -7.63
C TYR A 345 11.70 14.23 -6.70
N ASN A 346 10.88 15.23 -6.41
CA ASN A 346 11.27 16.44 -5.70
C ASN A 346 11.72 16.08 -4.28
N ARG A 347 13.00 16.34 -3.97
CA ARG A 347 13.61 15.88 -2.73
C ARG A 347 13.06 16.62 -1.52
N SER A 348 12.83 17.92 -1.64
CA SER A 348 12.22 18.72 -0.57
C SER A 348 10.80 18.30 -0.23
N VAL A 349 9.98 17.97 -1.23
CA VAL A 349 8.58 17.57 -0.99
C VAL A 349 8.49 16.10 -0.56
N ILE A 350 9.44 15.25 -0.97
CA ILE A 350 9.34 13.79 -0.88
C ILE A 350 10.52 13.16 -0.12
N SER A 351 11.68 12.93 -0.73
CA SER A 351 12.72 12.07 -0.12
C SER A 351 13.38 12.65 1.13
N ARG A 352 13.36 13.97 1.31
CA ARG A 352 13.95 14.72 2.44
C ARG A 352 12.89 15.46 3.26
N ASN A 353 11.70 14.88 3.31
CA ASN A 353 10.58 15.36 4.10
C ASN A 353 10.30 14.31 5.18
N ASP A 354 10.84 14.53 6.37
CA ASP A 354 10.78 13.53 7.45
C ASP A 354 9.37 13.39 8.04
N TRP A 355 8.44 14.26 7.61
CA TRP A 355 7.05 14.32 8.05
C TRP A 355 6.07 13.70 7.06
N LEU A 356 6.55 12.98 6.03
CA LEU A 356 5.66 12.33 5.06
C LEU A 356 4.66 11.40 5.76
N PRO A 357 3.35 11.57 5.51
CA PRO A 357 2.32 10.74 6.10
C PRO A 357 2.21 9.39 5.36
N GLY A 358 2.10 8.31 6.12
CA GLY A 358 1.76 7.00 5.58
C GLY A 358 0.29 6.96 5.16
N THR A 359 0.03 7.17 3.86
CA THR A 359 -1.32 7.44 3.34
C THR A 359 -2.09 6.15 3.08
N LEU A 360 -3.28 6.04 3.67
CA LEU A 360 -4.16 4.87 3.55
C LEU A 360 -5.31 5.14 2.58
N VAL A 361 -6.00 6.28 2.78
CA VAL A 361 -7.10 6.76 1.94
C VAL A 361 -7.06 8.29 1.89
N ASN A 362 -7.29 8.89 0.73
CA ASN A 362 -7.37 10.34 0.57
C ASN A 362 -8.53 10.78 -0.33
N SER A 363 -8.85 12.07 -0.29
CA SER A 363 -10.00 12.64 -1.01
C SER A 363 -9.88 12.59 -2.53
N ALA A 364 -8.68 12.79 -3.10
CA ALA A 364 -8.48 12.73 -4.54
C ALA A 364 -8.67 11.30 -5.09
N GLU A 365 -8.17 10.27 -4.38
CA GLU A 365 -8.45 8.88 -4.79
C GLU A 365 -9.95 8.55 -4.71
N VAL A 366 -10.64 8.99 -3.67
CA VAL A 366 -12.08 8.76 -3.49
C VAL A 366 -12.89 9.46 -4.58
N ASN A 367 -12.60 10.73 -4.84
CA ASN A 367 -13.27 11.49 -5.89
C ASN A 367 -12.97 10.92 -7.29
N LEU A 368 -11.78 10.34 -7.56
CA LEU A 368 -11.51 9.58 -8.79
C LEU A 368 -12.29 8.25 -8.87
N LEU A 369 -12.50 7.56 -7.74
CA LEU A 369 -13.33 6.35 -7.67
C LEU A 369 -14.82 6.65 -7.90
N LEU A 370 -15.29 7.83 -7.48
CA LEU A 370 -16.64 8.34 -7.78
C LEU A 370 -16.77 8.78 -9.24
N ALA A 371 -15.79 9.51 -9.78
CA ALA A 371 -15.76 9.86 -11.20
C ALA A 371 -15.86 8.63 -12.10
N GLU A 372 -15.15 7.55 -11.74
CA GLU A 372 -15.24 6.28 -12.46
C GLU A 372 -16.62 5.64 -12.37
N TYR A 373 -17.23 5.63 -11.18
CA TYR A 373 -18.59 5.11 -10.97
C TYR A 373 -19.62 5.86 -11.82
N TYR A 374 -19.57 7.18 -11.84
CA TYR A 374 -20.50 7.99 -12.63
C TYR A 374 -20.23 7.90 -14.14
N SER A 375 -18.97 7.74 -14.57
CA SER A 375 -18.61 7.46 -15.96
C SER A 375 -19.22 6.12 -16.44
N ARG A 376 -19.01 5.02 -15.71
CA ARG A 376 -19.53 3.70 -16.09
C ARG A 376 -21.05 3.57 -15.98
N SER A 377 -21.71 4.39 -15.17
CA SER A 377 -23.18 4.44 -15.07
C SER A 377 -23.83 5.42 -16.05
N GLY A 378 -23.04 6.04 -16.95
CA GLY A 378 -23.55 6.91 -18.02
C GLY A 378 -23.85 8.35 -17.59
N ASN A 379 -23.52 8.74 -16.36
CA ASN A 379 -23.69 10.10 -15.86
C ASN A 379 -22.38 10.90 -16.02
N ALA A 380 -22.05 11.23 -17.27
CA ALA A 380 -20.85 11.99 -17.64
C ALA A 380 -20.76 13.36 -16.94
N ALA A 381 -21.90 14.00 -16.65
CA ALA A 381 -21.93 15.31 -16.00
C ALA A 381 -21.43 15.23 -14.54
N THR A 382 -21.97 14.30 -13.76
CA THR A 382 -21.49 14.08 -12.37
C THR A 382 -20.09 13.47 -12.34
N ALA A 383 -19.73 12.63 -13.33
CA ALA A 383 -18.36 12.12 -13.48
C ALA A 383 -17.34 13.26 -13.64
N LYS A 384 -17.65 14.26 -14.48
CA LYS A 384 -16.84 15.48 -14.66
C LYS A 384 -16.67 16.24 -13.35
N THR A 385 -17.75 16.47 -12.59
CA THR A 385 -17.68 17.18 -11.30
C THR A 385 -16.68 16.51 -10.34
N TYR A 386 -16.78 15.19 -10.18
CA TYR A 386 -15.89 14.42 -9.30
C TYR A 386 -14.45 14.36 -9.82
N PHE A 387 -14.26 14.20 -11.13
CA PHE A 387 -12.94 14.21 -11.77
C PHE A 387 -12.19 15.53 -11.55
N GLU A 388 -12.87 16.66 -11.78
CA GLU A 388 -12.28 17.99 -11.63
C GLU A 388 -12.05 18.34 -10.15
N LYS A 389 -12.94 17.90 -9.24
CA LYS A 389 -12.72 18.00 -7.78
C LYS A 389 -11.45 17.25 -7.36
N ALA A 390 -11.30 16.01 -7.80
CA ALA A 390 -10.13 15.20 -7.49
C ALA A 390 -8.81 15.79 -8.02
N ILE A 391 -8.82 16.43 -9.20
CA ILE A 391 -7.63 17.13 -9.71
C ILE A 391 -7.22 18.25 -8.72
N ARG A 392 -8.16 19.12 -8.33
CA ARG A 392 -7.87 20.22 -7.38
C ARG A 392 -7.32 19.68 -6.05
N GLN A 393 -7.94 18.63 -5.53
CA GLN A 393 -7.50 17.96 -4.30
C GLN A 393 -6.13 17.29 -4.45
N SER A 394 -5.82 16.69 -5.60
CA SER A 394 -4.49 16.13 -5.85
C SER A 394 -3.42 17.22 -5.99
N VAL A 395 -3.74 18.39 -6.53
CA VAL A 395 -2.80 19.52 -6.56
C VAL A 395 -2.52 19.97 -5.13
N GLU A 396 -3.57 20.27 -4.37
CA GLU A 396 -3.45 20.68 -2.98
C GLU A 396 -2.68 19.65 -2.13
N TYR A 397 -2.99 18.36 -2.27
CA TYR A 397 -2.32 17.29 -1.50
C TYR A 397 -0.80 17.36 -1.61
N TYR A 398 -0.25 17.45 -2.84
CA TYR A 398 1.20 17.52 -3.05
C TYR A 398 1.82 18.85 -2.64
N VAL A 399 1.08 19.96 -2.77
CA VAL A 399 1.50 21.26 -2.23
C VAL A 399 1.64 21.17 -0.70
N ARG A 400 0.63 20.62 -0.02
CA ARG A 400 0.57 20.52 1.45
C ARG A 400 1.56 19.50 2.02
N LEU A 401 1.98 18.47 1.28
CA LEU A 401 3.12 17.62 1.70
C LEU A 401 4.39 18.46 1.90
N GLY A 402 4.63 19.42 1.00
CA GLY A 402 5.79 20.32 1.10
C GLY A 402 5.73 21.34 2.25
N ASP A 403 4.62 21.49 2.97
CA ASP A 403 4.50 22.45 4.09
C ASP A 403 5.24 22.02 5.35
N LYS A 404 5.64 20.74 5.42
CA LYS A 404 6.49 20.19 6.48
C LYS A 404 7.92 19.85 6.05
N ALA A 405 8.29 20.14 4.79
CA ALA A 405 9.63 19.90 4.28
C ALA A 405 10.73 20.52 5.17
N ASP A 406 11.60 19.67 5.72
CA ASP A 406 12.73 20.07 6.56
C ASP A 406 13.84 20.72 5.73
N ASP A 407 14.16 20.12 4.58
CA ASP A 407 15.07 20.67 3.57
C ASP A 407 14.24 21.37 2.48
N THR A 408 14.17 22.71 2.50
CA THR A 408 13.40 23.49 1.50
C THR A 408 14.18 23.82 0.23
N THR A 409 15.39 23.28 0.01
CA THR A 409 16.30 23.69 -1.09
C THR A 409 15.69 23.57 -2.49
N TRP A 410 14.78 22.59 -2.69
CA TRP A 410 14.10 22.30 -3.95
C TRP A 410 12.58 22.47 -3.86
N LYS A 411 12.04 22.98 -2.75
CA LYS A 411 10.60 23.28 -2.63
C LYS A 411 10.24 24.43 -3.61
N PRO A 412 9.18 24.29 -4.43
CA PRO A 412 8.71 25.40 -5.26
C PRO A 412 8.35 26.63 -4.42
N THR A 413 8.79 27.81 -4.86
CA THR A 413 8.58 29.08 -4.14
C THR A 413 7.21 29.73 -4.39
N SER A 414 6.36 29.10 -5.19
CA SER A 414 5.02 29.58 -5.51
C SER A 414 4.07 28.40 -5.62
N GLU A 415 2.94 28.48 -4.91
CA GLU A 415 1.86 27.51 -5.04
C GLU A 415 1.10 27.73 -6.36
N PRO A 416 0.57 26.67 -7.00
CA PRO A 416 -0.23 26.83 -8.20
C PRO A 416 -1.50 27.63 -7.92
N THR A 417 -1.75 28.65 -8.73
CA THR A 417 -2.94 29.50 -8.62
C THR A 417 -4.18 28.75 -9.10
N THR A 418 -5.36 29.19 -8.66
CA THR A 418 -6.64 28.70 -9.21
C THR A 418 -6.69 28.82 -10.74
N VAL A 419 -6.12 29.88 -11.32
CA VAL A 419 -6.10 30.08 -12.78
C VAL A 419 -5.29 28.98 -13.49
N GLU A 420 -4.13 28.61 -12.96
CA GLU A 420 -3.30 27.53 -13.52
C GLU A 420 -3.97 26.16 -13.36
N ILE A 421 -4.62 25.91 -12.23
CA ILE A 421 -5.36 24.66 -11.98
C ILE A 421 -6.57 24.53 -12.91
N GLU A 422 -7.37 25.59 -13.08
CA GLU A 422 -8.49 25.59 -14.03
C GLU A 422 -8.02 25.49 -15.49
N ALA A 423 -6.89 26.13 -15.85
CA ALA A 423 -6.31 26.00 -17.19
C ALA A 423 -5.87 24.57 -17.48
N TYR A 424 -5.25 23.88 -16.51
CA TYR A 424 -4.92 22.46 -16.61
C TYR A 424 -6.17 21.59 -16.78
N ILE A 425 -7.19 21.78 -15.94
CA ILE A 425 -8.47 21.05 -16.02
C ILE A 425 -9.13 21.24 -17.39
N ALA A 426 -9.17 22.47 -17.90
CA ALA A 426 -9.72 22.79 -19.22
C ALA A 426 -8.92 22.12 -20.36
N LYS A 427 -7.60 22.00 -20.21
CA LYS A 427 -6.70 21.39 -21.21
C LYS A 427 -6.79 19.87 -21.25
N ILE A 428 -6.99 19.21 -20.10
CA ILE A 428 -7.34 17.78 -20.00
C ILE A 428 -8.70 17.49 -20.64
N ASN A 429 -9.62 18.48 -20.67
CA ASN A 429 -10.88 18.47 -21.43
C ASN A 429 -11.73 17.20 -21.23
N PHE A 430 -12.08 16.89 -19.98
CA PHE A 430 -12.92 15.72 -19.67
C PHE A 430 -14.27 15.72 -20.40
N ALA A 431 -14.84 16.90 -20.68
CA ALA A 431 -16.07 17.04 -21.45
C ALA A 431 -15.93 16.61 -22.92
N GLY A 432 -14.71 16.64 -23.49
CA GLY A 432 -14.41 16.13 -24.83
C GLY A 432 -14.37 14.61 -24.92
N ALA A 433 -14.24 13.91 -23.78
CA ALA A 433 -14.32 12.45 -23.72
C ALA A 433 -15.80 12.01 -23.73
N THR A 434 -16.34 11.78 -24.93
CA THR A 434 -17.77 11.50 -25.15
C THR A 434 -18.21 10.06 -24.85
N THR A 435 -17.28 9.17 -24.50
CA THR A 435 -17.57 7.78 -24.13
C THR A 435 -17.02 7.46 -22.74
N ALA A 436 -17.66 6.52 -22.04
CA ALA A 436 -17.17 6.05 -20.73
C ALA A 436 -15.74 5.47 -20.81
N ALA A 437 -15.36 4.86 -21.95
CA ALA A 437 -14.01 4.37 -22.19
C ALA A 437 -12.99 5.53 -22.27
N ALA A 438 -13.24 6.55 -23.07
CA ALA A 438 -12.36 7.73 -23.16
C ALA A 438 -12.29 8.50 -21.82
N GLN A 439 -13.39 8.58 -21.08
CA GLN A 439 -13.41 9.17 -19.73
C GLN A 439 -12.56 8.36 -18.76
N LEU A 440 -12.62 7.03 -18.85
CA LEU A 440 -11.83 6.11 -18.04
C LEU A 440 -10.33 6.24 -18.30
N GLU A 441 -9.90 6.52 -19.54
CA GLU A 441 -8.50 6.82 -19.86
C GLU A 441 -8.00 8.06 -19.11
N LEU A 442 -8.78 9.15 -19.11
CA LEU A 442 -8.45 10.36 -18.36
C LEU A 442 -8.43 10.12 -16.84
N ILE A 443 -9.42 9.40 -16.30
CA ILE A 443 -9.49 9.03 -14.87
C ILE A 443 -8.29 8.16 -14.47
N ALA A 444 -7.94 7.16 -15.28
CA ALA A 444 -6.80 6.28 -15.03
C ALA A 444 -5.47 7.04 -15.07
N PHE A 445 -5.31 8.01 -15.96
CA PHE A 445 -4.11 8.84 -15.99
C PHE A 445 -3.99 9.74 -14.75
N GLN A 446 -5.10 10.35 -14.30
CA GLN A 446 -5.10 11.13 -13.06
C GLN A 446 -4.84 10.25 -11.83
N LYS A 447 -5.39 9.04 -11.77
CA LYS A 447 -5.05 8.02 -10.75
C LYS A 447 -3.56 7.70 -10.76
N TYR A 448 -2.96 7.45 -11.92
CA TYR A 448 -1.54 7.16 -12.05
C TYR A 448 -0.63 8.32 -11.58
N ILE A 449 -0.94 9.57 -11.94
CA ILE A 449 -0.22 10.76 -11.44
C ILE A 449 -0.40 10.91 -9.92
N HIS A 450 -1.61 10.67 -9.41
CA HIS A 450 -1.94 10.88 -8.01
C HIS A 450 -1.46 9.76 -7.07
N TYR A 451 -1.34 8.52 -7.53
CA TYR A 451 -0.80 7.43 -6.72
C TYR A 451 0.73 7.42 -6.74
N ASN A 452 1.33 7.54 -7.92
CA ASN A 452 2.78 7.55 -8.17
C ASN A 452 3.61 6.66 -7.21
N ILE A 453 4.61 7.24 -6.55
CA ILE A 453 5.45 6.61 -5.53
C ILE A 453 4.82 6.59 -4.13
N MET A 454 3.78 7.38 -3.89
CA MET A 454 3.14 7.49 -2.57
C MET A 454 2.13 6.37 -2.27
N GLN A 455 1.53 5.77 -3.29
CA GLN A 455 0.50 4.71 -3.17
C GLN A 455 0.72 3.60 -4.21
N VAL A 456 1.92 3.02 -4.18
CA VAL A 456 2.44 2.11 -5.21
C VAL A 456 1.57 0.85 -5.43
N ASP A 457 1.12 0.19 -4.35
CA ASP A 457 0.28 -1.01 -4.47
C ASP A 457 -1.06 -0.70 -5.16
N GLU A 458 -1.68 0.45 -4.85
CA GLU A 458 -2.92 0.90 -5.49
C GLU A 458 -2.71 1.20 -6.97
N SER A 459 -1.60 1.87 -7.31
CA SER A 459 -1.20 2.14 -8.68
C SER A 459 -1.09 0.85 -9.50
N TRP A 460 -0.44 -0.19 -8.96
CA TRP A 460 -0.25 -1.46 -9.67
C TRP A 460 -1.52 -2.30 -9.76
N ALA A 461 -2.36 -2.28 -8.73
CA ALA A 461 -3.64 -2.96 -8.78
C ALA A 461 -4.63 -2.26 -9.74
N GLU A 462 -4.66 -0.92 -9.78
CA GLU A 462 -5.47 -0.17 -10.76
C GLU A 462 -4.95 -0.32 -12.19
N GLN A 463 -3.63 -0.26 -12.41
CA GLN A 463 -3.03 -0.48 -13.73
C GLN A 463 -3.41 -1.88 -14.27
N ARG A 464 -3.32 -2.92 -13.44
CA ARG A 464 -3.75 -4.27 -13.80
C ARG A 464 -5.26 -4.36 -14.06
N ARG A 465 -6.10 -3.76 -13.21
CA ARG A 465 -7.58 -3.82 -13.38
C ARG A 465 -8.05 -3.09 -14.64
N LEU A 466 -7.45 -1.93 -14.91
CA LEU A 466 -7.90 -1.04 -15.97
C LEU A 466 -7.21 -1.30 -17.31
N LYS A 467 -5.99 -1.85 -17.29
CA LYS A 467 -5.00 -1.82 -18.39
C LYS A 467 -4.64 -0.38 -18.83
N LEU A 468 -4.83 0.58 -17.92
CA LEU A 468 -4.67 2.02 -18.16
C LEU A 468 -3.87 2.69 -17.03
N PRO A 469 -3.08 3.75 -17.32
CA PRO A 469 -2.75 4.23 -18.67
C PRO A 469 -2.04 3.15 -19.50
N ALA A 470 -2.11 3.26 -20.82
CA ALA A 470 -1.54 2.28 -21.73
C ALA A 470 -0.01 2.42 -21.75
N LEU A 471 0.66 1.67 -20.87
CA LEU A 471 2.11 1.70 -20.68
C LEU A 471 2.82 0.75 -21.66
N THR A 472 3.91 1.21 -22.26
CA THR A 472 4.76 0.41 -23.16
C THR A 472 5.96 -0.14 -22.39
N PHE A 473 6.15 -1.45 -22.40
CA PHE A 473 7.27 -2.14 -21.73
C PHE A 473 8.15 -2.85 -22.77
N ILE A 474 9.47 -2.82 -22.56
CA ILE A 474 10.40 -3.70 -23.29
C ILE A 474 10.36 -5.10 -22.67
N GLU A 475 10.36 -6.13 -23.52
CA GLU A 475 10.51 -7.51 -23.04
C GLU A 475 11.91 -7.77 -22.48
N ASP A 476 11.95 -8.40 -21.30
CA ASP A 476 13.16 -8.85 -20.64
C ASP A 476 13.63 -10.18 -21.24
N GLU A 477 14.14 -10.13 -22.47
CA GLU A 477 14.59 -11.29 -23.24
C GLU A 477 15.66 -12.16 -22.53
N THR A 478 16.37 -11.60 -21.54
CA THR A 478 17.38 -12.32 -20.74
C THR A 478 16.79 -13.00 -19.50
N SER A 479 15.51 -12.78 -19.18
CA SER A 479 14.83 -13.39 -18.03
C SER A 479 14.21 -14.75 -18.38
N PRO A 480 14.68 -15.87 -17.78
CA PRO A 480 14.09 -17.19 -18.01
C PRO A 480 12.73 -17.37 -17.32
N THR A 481 12.41 -16.52 -16.32
CA THR A 481 11.22 -16.66 -15.48
C THR A 481 10.05 -15.83 -15.99
N ARG A 482 10.31 -14.58 -16.40
CA ARG A 482 9.26 -13.62 -16.78
C ARG A 482 9.80 -12.46 -17.61
N LYS A 483 9.27 -12.30 -18.83
CA LYS A 483 9.70 -11.26 -19.79
C LYS A 483 8.94 -9.92 -19.71
N THR A 484 7.75 -9.88 -19.13
CA THR A 484 6.88 -8.68 -19.08
C THR A 484 6.37 -8.47 -17.65
N PRO A 485 5.84 -7.28 -17.27
CA PRO A 485 5.29 -7.07 -15.93
C PRO A 485 4.35 -8.22 -15.50
N PRO A 486 4.48 -8.73 -14.27
CA PRO A 486 3.67 -9.86 -13.81
C PRO A 486 2.23 -9.42 -13.50
N THR A 487 1.31 -10.39 -13.42
CA THR A 487 -0.10 -10.16 -13.02
C THR A 487 -0.33 -10.44 -11.53
N ARG A 488 0.59 -11.16 -10.88
CA ARG A 488 0.66 -11.45 -9.43
C ARG A 488 2.11 -11.70 -9.02
N TRP A 489 2.40 -11.76 -7.73
CA TRP A 489 3.65 -12.33 -7.20
C TRP A 489 3.44 -13.82 -6.85
N THR A 490 4.51 -14.61 -6.95
CA THR A 490 4.51 -16.00 -6.43
C THR A 490 4.51 -16.01 -4.90
N TYR A 491 4.12 -17.11 -4.29
CA TYR A 491 4.27 -17.30 -2.84
C TYR A 491 5.76 -17.48 -2.46
N PRO A 492 6.14 -17.26 -1.19
CA PRO A 492 7.48 -17.60 -0.70
C PRO A 492 7.81 -19.08 -0.89
N ALA A 493 9.05 -19.38 -1.25
CA ALA A 493 9.52 -20.77 -1.38
C ALA A 493 9.31 -21.59 -0.07
N ASN A 494 9.38 -20.91 1.08
CA ASN A 494 9.11 -21.48 2.40
C ASN A 494 7.72 -22.12 2.55
N GLU A 495 6.68 -21.64 1.87
CA GLU A 495 5.33 -22.23 1.94
C GLU A 495 5.31 -23.65 1.39
N SER A 496 6.08 -23.92 0.33
CA SER A 496 6.22 -25.25 -0.27
C SER A 496 6.98 -26.27 0.59
N ILE A 497 7.60 -25.82 1.69
CA ILE A 497 8.39 -26.62 2.63
C ILE A 497 7.61 -26.76 3.94
N TYR A 498 7.29 -25.63 4.57
CA TYR A 498 6.74 -25.57 5.92
C TYR A 498 5.22 -25.68 5.98
N ASN A 499 4.51 -25.28 4.91
CA ASN A 499 3.05 -25.35 4.81
C ASN A 499 2.58 -26.30 3.68
N THR A 500 3.40 -27.33 3.40
CA THR A 500 3.33 -28.19 2.19
C THR A 500 1.92 -28.65 1.83
N THR A 501 1.14 -29.16 2.78
CA THR A 501 -0.23 -29.69 2.51
C THR A 501 -1.16 -28.60 2.01
N ASN A 502 -1.13 -27.42 2.64
CA ASN A 502 -1.97 -26.28 2.27
C ASN A 502 -1.49 -25.63 0.96
N TYR A 503 -0.17 -25.43 0.81
CA TYR A 503 0.44 -24.92 -0.42
C TYR A 503 0.08 -25.76 -1.66
N ASN A 504 0.05 -27.09 -1.51
CA ASN A 504 -0.32 -28.00 -2.60
C ASN A 504 -1.75 -27.78 -3.15
N THR A 505 -2.64 -27.11 -2.41
CA THR A 505 -3.99 -26.75 -2.89
C THR A 505 -4.01 -25.55 -3.83
N VAL A 506 -2.96 -24.72 -3.83
CA VAL A 506 -2.85 -23.47 -4.61
C VAL A 506 -1.67 -23.42 -5.57
N LYS A 507 -0.73 -24.37 -5.51
CA LYS A 507 0.49 -24.40 -6.33
C LYS A 507 0.25 -24.24 -7.83
N ASP A 508 -0.85 -24.78 -8.38
CA ASP A 508 -1.16 -24.70 -9.80
C ASP A 508 -1.48 -23.26 -10.25
N LYS A 509 -1.82 -22.38 -9.29
CA LYS A 509 -2.03 -20.93 -9.49
C LYS A 509 -0.74 -20.13 -9.29
N ASP A 510 0.32 -20.72 -8.72
CA ASP A 510 1.54 -20.05 -8.25
C ASP A 510 2.55 -19.77 -9.38
N ASN A 511 2.15 -18.93 -10.32
CA ASN A 511 3.05 -18.36 -11.32
C ASN A 511 2.72 -16.88 -11.59
N LEU A 512 3.73 -16.14 -12.05
CA LEU A 512 3.69 -14.69 -12.27
C LEU A 512 2.72 -14.21 -13.37
N GLY A 513 2.15 -15.13 -14.16
CA GLY A 513 1.15 -14.87 -15.21
C GLY A 513 -0.28 -15.27 -14.84
N THR A 514 -0.54 -15.88 -13.68
CA THR A 514 -1.91 -16.11 -13.21
C THR A 514 -2.55 -14.76 -12.85
N LYS A 515 -3.75 -14.50 -13.39
CA LYS A 515 -4.51 -13.30 -13.03
C LYS A 515 -5.15 -13.43 -11.65
N ILE A 516 -5.18 -12.32 -10.90
CA ILE A 516 -6.02 -12.18 -9.70
C ILE A 516 -7.49 -12.18 -10.14
N PHE A 517 -8.42 -12.66 -9.30
CA PHE A 517 -9.83 -12.87 -9.67
C PHE A 517 -10.54 -11.61 -10.23
N TRP A 518 -10.09 -10.41 -9.85
CA TRP A 518 -10.62 -9.15 -10.34
C TRP A 518 -9.98 -8.63 -11.63
N ASP A 519 -8.85 -9.19 -12.07
CA ASP A 519 -8.19 -8.85 -13.33
C ASP A 519 -8.91 -9.58 -14.49
N VAL A 520 -10.03 -9.01 -14.91
CA VAL A 520 -10.92 -9.59 -15.94
C VAL A 520 -10.82 -8.90 -17.31
N LYS A 521 -9.96 -7.88 -17.46
CA LYS A 521 -9.75 -7.15 -18.72
C LYS A 521 -8.60 -7.70 -19.56
#